data_AF-A0A9X1NXT5-F1
#
_entry.id   AF-A0A9X1NXT5-F1
#
_cell.length_a   1.000
_cell.length_b   1.000
_cell.length_c   1.000
_cell.angle_alpha   90.00
_cell.angle_beta   90.00
_cell.angle_gamma   90.00
#
_symmetry.space_group_name_H-M   'P 1'
#
loop_
_entity.id
_entity.type
_entity.pdbx_description
1 polymer ?
#
loop_
_entity_poly.entity_id
_entity_poly.type
_entity_poly.pdbx_seq_one_letter_code
_entity_poly.pdbx_strand_id
1 'polypeptide(L)'
;MQSIFNTTRAFGLAVLVLGVLPVGTVVAGPLADAATRAEQMAASGDAAGARATIRDAVSDFSASLPFAVGAATFVAGDPSGFGMFEPRPDNTFKPGEKIVAYIEPVGLTWKPAQVPAKMETRFTVDFDLLDAGGTVLGSQKAFGNFTFTGVSKNSEIFATLTLDVSEAPVGSYVLRYHLNDTNSGKTASVDLPFAIAVAP
;
A
#
# COMPACT_ATOMS: atom_id res chain seq x y z
N MET A 1 -51.35 69.07 -9.76
CA MET A 1 -50.63 69.19 -11.05
C MET A 1 -49.85 67.90 -11.22
N GLN A 2 -50.28 66.93 -12.05
CA GLN A 2 -50.07 66.90 -13.50
C GLN A 2 -48.60 67.23 -13.84
N SER A 3 -47.78 66.43 -14.53
CA SER A 3 -48.09 65.39 -15.50
C SER A 3 -46.77 64.79 -16.06
N ILE A 4 -46.93 63.70 -16.82
CA ILE A 4 -46.14 63.29 -18.01
C ILE A 4 -44.82 62.50 -17.81
N PHE A 5 -44.92 61.28 -18.32
CA PHE A 5 -43.92 60.31 -18.74
C PHE A 5 -42.81 60.91 -19.63
N ASN A 6 -41.60 60.36 -19.54
CA ASN A 6 -40.77 60.19 -20.72
C ASN A 6 -39.98 58.87 -20.65
N THR A 7 -40.29 57.99 -21.60
CA THR A 7 -39.66 56.69 -21.81
C THR A 7 -38.48 56.87 -22.75
N THR A 8 -37.25 56.69 -22.24
CA THR A 8 -36.06 56.62 -23.09
C THR A 8 -35.57 55.17 -23.13
N ARG A 9 -35.72 54.53 -24.29
CA ARG A 9 -35.13 53.21 -24.57
C ARG A 9 -33.63 53.39 -24.81
N ALA A 10 -32.78 52.86 -23.93
CA ALA A 10 -31.35 52.74 -24.16
C ALA A 10 -31.03 51.32 -24.64
N PHE A 11 -30.53 51.21 -25.88
CA PHE A 11 -29.86 50.03 -26.40
C PHE A 11 -28.48 49.94 -25.73
N GLY A 12 -28.31 49.02 -24.78
CA GLY A 12 -27.04 48.75 -24.11
C GLY A 12 -26.28 47.61 -24.80
N LEU A 13 -25.09 47.93 -25.32
CA LEU A 13 -24.10 46.99 -25.84
C LEU A 13 -23.80 45.89 -24.82
N ALA A 14 -23.98 44.62 -25.17
CA ALA A 14 -23.53 43.50 -24.36
C ALA A 14 -22.01 43.33 -24.50
N VAL A 15 -21.25 43.75 -23.49
CA VAL A 15 -19.82 43.45 -23.38
C VAL A 15 -19.67 42.01 -22.86
N LEU A 16 -19.20 41.11 -23.72
CA LEU A 16 -18.82 39.75 -23.34
C LEU A 16 -17.48 39.82 -22.59
N VAL A 17 -17.52 39.84 -21.26
CA VAL A 17 -16.31 39.71 -20.43
C VAL A 17 -15.88 38.24 -20.48
N LEU A 18 -14.86 37.92 -21.30
CA LEU A 18 -14.13 36.66 -21.17
C LEU A 18 -13.35 36.69 -19.85
N GLY A 19 -13.91 36.06 -18.81
CA GLY A 19 -13.19 35.79 -17.58
C GLY A 19 -12.05 34.80 -17.85
N VAL A 20 -10.81 35.27 -17.85
CA VAL A 20 -9.63 34.41 -17.78
C VAL A 20 -9.59 33.84 -16.37
N LEU A 21 -10.05 32.61 -16.19
CA LEU A 21 -9.84 31.88 -14.94
C LEU A 21 -8.33 31.65 -14.77
N PRO A 22 -7.74 31.98 -13.60
CA PRO A 22 -6.36 31.62 -13.33
C PRO A 22 -6.29 30.09 -13.23
N VAL A 23 -5.76 29.46 -14.27
CA VAL A 23 -5.26 28.09 -14.20
C VAL A 23 -4.07 28.13 -13.25
N GLY A 24 -4.30 27.75 -11.99
CA GLY A 24 -3.22 27.54 -11.03
C GLY A 24 -2.24 26.56 -11.64
N THR A 25 -0.97 26.95 -11.75
CA THR A 25 0.09 26.05 -12.19
C THR A 25 0.24 24.96 -11.13
N VAL A 26 -0.22 23.74 -11.44
CA VAL A 26 0.11 22.56 -10.64
C VAL A 26 1.61 22.34 -10.81
N VAL A 27 2.37 22.58 -9.74
CA VAL A 27 3.80 22.26 -9.71
C VAL A 27 3.91 20.74 -9.68
N ALA A 28 4.66 20.19 -10.64
CA ALA A 28 4.92 18.76 -10.70
C ALA A 28 5.64 18.31 -9.40
N GLY A 29 5.25 17.15 -8.87
CA GLY A 29 5.92 16.57 -7.71
C GLY A 29 7.29 15.98 -8.04
N PRO A 30 8.17 15.73 -7.05
CA PRO A 30 9.53 15.22 -7.28
C PRO A 30 9.62 13.94 -8.11
N LEU A 31 8.61 13.06 -8.02
CA LEU A 31 8.54 11.84 -8.83
C LEU A 31 8.37 12.14 -10.33
N ALA A 32 7.55 13.13 -10.68
CA ALA A 32 7.32 13.53 -12.07
C ALA A 32 8.57 14.20 -12.68
N ASP A 33 9.27 15.03 -11.88
CA ASP A 33 10.54 15.63 -12.29
C ASP A 33 11.62 14.57 -12.51
N ALA A 34 11.68 13.55 -11.63
CA ALA A 34 12.60 12.44 -11.79
C ALA A 34 12.29 11.57 -13.00
N ALA A 35 11.01 11.32 -13.29
CA ALA A 35 10.58 10.61 -14.50
C ALA A 35 11.03 11.35 -15.77
N THR A 36 10.80 12.67 -15.83
CA THR A 36 11.24 13.51 -16.95
C THR A 36 12.75 13.42 -17.17
N ARG A 37 13.54 13.49 -16.08
CA ARG A 37 15.01 13.36 -16.16
C ARG A 37 15.44 11.96 -16.58
N ALA A 38 14.80 10.92 -16.07
CA ALA A 38 15.12 9.55 -16.44
C ALA A 38 14.85 9.28 -17.93
N GLU A 39 13.75 9.80 -18.48
CA GLU A 39 13.45 9.73 -19.91
C GLU A 39 14.51 10.44 -20.76
N GLN A 40 14.95 11.63 -20.35
CA GLN A 40 16.02 12.37 -21.03
C GLN A 40 17.35 11.59 -21.03
N MET A 41 17.74 11.01 -19.88
CA MET A 41 18.94 10.20 -19.75
C MET A 41 18.86 8.95 -20.64
N ALA A 42 17.71 8.29 -20.67
CA ALA A 42 17.49 7.14 -21.54
C ALA A 42 17.59 7.52 -23.02
N ALA A 43 17.00 8.65 -23.43
CA ALA A 43 17.08 9.15 -24.80
C ALA A 43 18.50 9.54 -25.23
N SER A 44 19.36 9.95 -24.30
CA SER A 44 20.79 10.22 -24.55
C SER A 44 21.69 8.98 -24.44
N GLY A 45 21.13 7.79 -24.22
CA GLY A 45 21.88 6.53 -24.11
C GLY A 45 22.40 6.18 -22.72
N ASP A 46 22.10 6.99 -21.69
CA ASP A 46 22.46 6.71 -20.29
C ASP A 46 21.35 5.90 -19.59
N ALA A 47 21.21 4.63 -20.01
CA ALA A 47 20.21 3.73 -19.44
C ALA A 47 20.43 3.46 -17.94
N ALA A 48 21.70 3.43 -17.50
CA ALA A 48 22.05 3.17 -16.09
C ALA A 48 21.64 4.34 -15.19
N GLY A 49 21.95 5.57 -15.60
CA GLY A 49 21.55 6.79 -14.89
C GLY A 49 20.03 6.99 -14.89
N ALA A 50 19.37 6.70 -16.01
CA ALA A 50 17.90 6.71 -16.09
C ALA A 50 17.27 5.78 -15.05
N ARG A 51 17.72 4.52 -15.00
CA ARG A 51 17.22 3.51 -14.06
C ARG A 51 17.47 3.92 -12.61
N ALA A 52 18.67 4.41 -12.29
CA ALA A 52 18.98 4.85 -10.93
C ALA A 52 18.07 6.00 -10.50
N THR A 53 17.89 7.01 -11.37
CA THR A 53 17.07 8.20 -11.11
C THR A 53 15.63 7.84 -10.81
N ILE A 54 14.99 7.03 -11.67
CA ILE A 54 13.58 6.67 -11.46
C ILE A 54 13.40 5.74 -10.27
N ARG A 55 14.30 4.77 -10.07
CA ARG A 55 14.25 3.86 -8.91
C ARG A 55 14.31 4.64 -7.61
N ASP A 56 15.23 5.59 -7.48
CA ASP A 56 15.41 6.36 -6.24
C ASP A 56 14.18 7.24 -5.98
N ALA A 57 13.62 7.85 -7.02
CA ALA A 57 12.40 8.65 -6.88
C ALA A 57 11.17 7.81 -6.51
N VAL A 58 11.00 6.62 -7.09
CA VAL A 58 9.91 5.69 -6.72
C VAL A 58 10.11 5.21 -5.28
N SER A 59 11.34 4.92 -4.88
CA SER A 59 11.71 4.52 -3.53
C SER A 59 11.37 5.61 -2.50
N ASP A 60 11.72 6.87 -2.78
CA ASP A 60 11.37 8.02 -1.95
C ASP A 60 9.86 8.26 -1.87
N PHE A 61 9.17 8.21 -3.01
CA PHE A 61 7.73 8.36 -3.07
C PHE A 61 7.02 7.27 -2.27
N SER A 62 7.43 6.00 -2.46
CA SER A 62 6.85 4.85 -1.76
C SER A 62 7.01 4.95 -0.25
N ALA A 63 8.17 5.40 0.23
CA ALA A 63 8.42 5.62 1.66
C ALA A 63 7.61 6.81 2.25
N SER A 64 7.08 7.70 1.40
CA SER A 64 6.23 8.83 1.82
C SER A 64 4.74 8.47 1.94
N LEU A 65 4.33 7.34 1.38
CA LEU A 65 2.94 6.89 1.42
C LEU A 65 2.49 6.60 2.86
N PRO A 66 1.19 6.73 3.15
CA PRO A 66 0.62 6.20 4.39
C PRO A 66 0.93 4.71 4.55
N PHE A 67 1.19 4.29 5.79
CA PHE A 67 1.42 2.88 6.08
C PHE A 67 0.12 2.10 5.90
N ALA A 68 0.16 1.07 5.05
CA ALA A 68 -1.00 0.25 4.73
C ALA A 68 -0.58 -1.17 4.34
N VAL A 69 -1.58 -2.04 4.17
CA VAL A 69 -1.42 -3.34 3.54
C VAL A 69 -1.74 -3.19 2.06
N GLY A 70 -0.76 -3.39 1.19
CA GLY A 70 -0.92 -3.31 -0.27
C GLY A 70 -1.57 -4.55 -0.84
N ALA A 71 -1.13 -5.73 -0.39
CA ALA A 71 -1.70 -7.02 -0.75
C ALA A 71 -1.66 -7.98 0.45
N ALA A 72 -2.66 -8.85 0.54
CA ALA A 72 -2.67 -9.97 1.48
C ALA A 72 -3.48 -11.12 0.90
N THR A 73 -2.93 -12.33 0.87
CA THR A 73 -3.64 -13.51 0.37
C THR A 73 -3.10 -14.79 0.99
N PHE A 74 -3.92 -15.83 1.02
CA PHE A 74 -3.42 -17.17 1.26
C PHE A 74 -2.74 -17.73 0.01
N VAL A 75 -1.69 -18.52 0.24
CA VAL A 75 -0.87 -19.11 -0.81
C VAL A 75 -0.72 -20.61 -0.61
N ALA A 76 -0.49 -21.34 -1.71
CA ALA A 76 -0.44 -22.81 -1.69
C ALA A 76 0.86 -23.37 -1.09
N GLY A 77 1.90 -22.52 -0.96
CA GLY A 77 3.19 -22.88 -0.40
C GLY A 77 4.06 -21.65 -0.15
N ASP A 78 5.33 -21.88 0.15
CA ASP A 78 6.25 -20.79 0.49
C ASP A 78 6.55 -19.91 -0.74
N PRO A 79 6.33 -18.59 -0.67
CA PRO A 79 6.71 -17.64 -1.72
C PRO A 79 8.22 -17.66 -1.94
N SER A 80 8.66 -17.66 -3.21
CA SER A 80 10.08 -17.60 -3.56
C SER A 80 10.63 -16.17 -3.63
N GLY A 81 9.76 -15.16 -3.56
CA GLY A 81 10.10 -13.75 -3.69
C GLY A 81 8.88 -12.84 -3.70
N PHE A 82 9.11 -11.53 -3.79
CA PHE A 82 8.04 -10.53 -3.90
C PHE A 82 7.24 -10.75 -5.18
N GLY A 83 5.90 -10.86 -5.08
CA GLY A 83 5.03 -11.21 -6.19
C GLY A 83 5.24 -12.62 -6.77
N MET A 84 6.10 -13.46 -6.17
CA MET A 84 6.43 -14.81 -6.64
C MET A 84 5.85 -15.86 -5.69
N PHE A 85 4.53 -16.06 -5.78
CA PHE A 85 3.79 -17.04 -4.99
C PHE A 85 2.73 -17.73 -5.86
N GLU A 86 2.30 -18.91 -5.44
CA GLU A 86 1.15 -19.60 -6.03
C GLU A 86 -0.11 -19.27 -5.21
N PRO A 87 -1.10 -18.57 -5.77
CA PRO A 87 -2.37 -18.33 -5.10
C PRO A 87 -3.07 -19.65 -4.79
N ARG A 88 -3.82 -19.72 -3.68
CA ARG A 88 -4.72 -20.85 -3.49
C ARG A 88 -5.91 -20.75 -4.46
N PRO A 89 -6.47 -21.90 -4.90
CA PRO A 89 -7.70 -21.89 -5.70
C PRO A 89 -8.91 -21.37 -4.90
N ASP A 90 -8.90 -21.58 -3.58
CA ASP A 90 -9.90 -21.09 -2.64
C ASP A 90 -9.31 -20.90 -1.23
N ASN A 91 -10.09 -20.28 -0.34
CA ASN A 91 -9.75 -20.05 1.06
C ASN A 91 -10.32 -21.14 1.98
N THR A 92 -10.48 -22.37 1.48
CA THR A 92 -10.89 -23.53 2.26
C THR A 92 -9.66 -24.38 2.57
N PHE A 93 -9.53 -24.75 3.84
CA PHE A 93 -8.44 -25.54 4.38
C PHE A 93 -9.01 -26.84 4.95
N LYS A 94 -8.25 -27.93 4.83
CA LYS A 94 -8.57 -29.18 5.52
C LYS A 94 -8.26 -29.04 7.00
N PRO A 95 -8.95 -29.79 7.89
CA PRO A 95 -8.51 -29.90 9.28
C PRO A 95 -7.04 -30.32 9.36
N GLY A 96 -6.23 -29.59 10.14
CA GLY A 96 -4.78 -29.84 10.23
C GLY A 96 -3.93 -29.26 9.11
N GLU A 97 -4.51 -28.66 8.07
CA GLU A 97 -3.75 -28.00 7.01
C GLU A 97 -3.13 -26.69 7.53
N LYS A 98 -1.86 -26.48 7.24
CA LYS A 98 -1.18 -25.21 7.54
C LYS A 98 -1.73 -24.12 6.65
N ILE A 99 -1.95 -22.95 7.25
CA ILE A 99 -2.35 -21.74 6.54
C ILE A 99 -1.09 -20.92 6.30
N VAL A 100 -0.79 -20.60 5.04
CA VAL A 100 0.32 -19.71 4.67
C VAL A 100 -0.29 -18.43 4.09
N ALA A 101 0.02 -17.30 4.72
CA ALA A 101 -0.37 -15.98 4.25
C ALA A 101 0.85 -15.22 3.70
N TYR A 102 0.66 -14.58 2.55
CA TYR A 102 1.59 -13.65 1.92
C TYR A 102 1.05 -12.24 2.06
N ILE A 103 1.86 -11.30 2.59
CA ILE A 103 1.43 -9.93 2.87
C ILE A 103 2.48 -8.93 2.40
N GLU A 104 2.07 -7.91 1.66
CA GLU A 104 2.90 -6.79 1.19
C GLU A 104 2.59 -5.51 1.97
N PRO A 105 3.46 -5.07 2.90
CA PRO A 105 3.34 -3.74 3.50
C PRO A 105 3.74 -2.63 2.53
N VAL A 106 3.04 -1.50 2.59
CA VAL A 106 3.37 -0.27 1.85
C VAL A 106 3.54 0.90 2.82
N GLY A 107 4.31 1.92 2.43
CA GLY A 107 4.52 3.11 3.26
C GLY A 107 5.37 2.87 4.52
N LEU A 108 6.26 1.87 4.47
CA LEU A 108 7.20 1.56 5.55
C LEU A 108 8.18 2.71 5.80
N THR A 109 8.45 3.01 7.07
CA THR A 109 9.41 4.04 7.45
C THR A 109 10.83 3.51 7.42
N TRP A 110 11.64 4.12 6.56
CA TRP A 110 13.07 3.81 6.44
C TRP A 110 13.92 4.81 7.22
N LYS A 111 14.97 4.32 7.87
CA LYS A 111 15.97 5.14 8.57
C LYS A 111 17.39 4.66 8.22
N PRO A 112 18.44 5.47 8.46
CA PRO A 112 19.82 4.99 8.37
C PRO A 112 20.02 3.78 9.28
N ALA A 113 20.62 2.73 8.76
CA ALA A 113 21.00 1.55 9.53
C ALA A 113 22.28 1.84 10.34
N GLN A 114 22.58 0.98 11.31
CA GLN A 114 23.85 1.03 12.04
C GLN A 114 25.06 0.78 11.11
N VAL A 115 24.86 0.02 10.03
CA VAL A 115 25.88 -0.22 9.01
C VAL A 115 25.96 1.01 8.10
N PRO A 116 27.16 1.61 7.89
CA PRO A 116 27.33 2.78 7.04
C PRO A 116 26.78 2.58 5.63
N ALA A 117 26.21 3.65 5.06
CA ALA A 117 25.61 3.67 3.72
C ALA A 117 24.47 2.65 3.49
N LYS A 118 23.88 2.11 4.56
CA LYS A 118 22.68 1.28 4.48
C LYS A 118 21.49 1.98 5.14
N MET A 119 20.31 1.64 4.66
CA MET A 119 19.02 1.98 5.20
C MET A 119 18.38 0.73 5.79
N GLU A 120 17.55 0.91 6.80
CA GLU A 120 16.74 -0.16 7.37
C GLU A 120 15.28 0.22 7.56
N THR A 121 14.42 -0.77 7.43
CA THR A 121 13.02 -0.72 7.86
C THR A 121 12.70 -1.94 8.71
N ARG A 122 11.72 -1.78 9.61
CA ARG A 122 11.32 -2.84 10.53
C ARG A 122 9.85 -2.77 10.86
N PHE A 123 9.17 -3.91 10.79
CA PHE A 123 7.80 -4.04 11.24
C PHE A 123 7.58 -5.38 11.95
N THR A 124 6.59 -5.42 12.83
CA THR A 124 6.07 -6.67 13.39
C THR A 124 4.68 -6.95 12.83
N VAL A 125 4.27 -8.21 12.92
CA VAL A 125 2.90 -8.63 12.60
C VAL A 125 2.33 -9.37 13.80
N ASP A 126 1.21 -8.89 14.29
CA ASP A 126 0.37 -9.58 15.27
C ASP A 126 -0.77 -10.28 14.51
N PHE A 127 -1.40 -11.28 15.13
CA PHE A 127 -2.64 -11.85 14.61
C PHE A 127 -3.73 -11.95 15.67
N ASP A 128 -4.98 -11.84 15.22
CA ASP A 128 -6.18 -12.34 15.89
C ASP A 128 -6.83 -13.40 14.99
N LEU A 129 -7.23 -14.52 15.58
CA LEU A 129 -8.12 -15.50 14.97
C LEU A 129 -9.52 -15.24 15.48
N LEU A 130 -10.46 -14.96 14.58
CA LEU A 130 -11.84 -14.66 14.90
C LEU A 130 -12.78 -15.74 14.37
N ASP A 131 -13.89 -15.98 15.07
CA ASP A 131 -15.02 -16.73 14.52
C ASP A 131 -15.82 -15.89 13.51
N ALA A 132 -16.83 -16.51 12.88
CA ALA A 132 -17.73 -15.84 11.93
C ALA A 132 -18.55 -14.68 12.54
N GLY A 133 -18.71 -14.64 13.87
CA GLY A 133 -19.38 -13.56 14.60
C GLY A 133 -18.45 -12.41 14.96
N GLY A 134 -17.14 -12.53 14.71
CA GLY A 134 -16.13 -11.56 15.09
C GLY A 134 -15.62 -11.71 16.53
N THR A 135 -15.93 -12.81 17.21
CA THR A 135 -15.35 -13.12 18.52
C THR A 135 -13.90 -13.54 18.35
N VAL A 136 -12.99 -12.94 19.10
CA VAL A 136 -11.57 -13.35 19.12
C VAL A 136 -11.44 -14.69 19.85
N LEU A 137 -11.00 -15.72 19.12
CA LEU A 137 -10.74 -17.07 19.62
C LEU A 137 -9.30 -17.24 20.12
N GLY A 138 -8.38 -16.47 19.56
CA GLY A 138 -6.97 -16.48 19.95
C GLY A 138 -6.21 -15.32 19.32
N SER A 139 -5.11 -14.92 19.96
CA SER A 139 -4.27 -13.81 19.49
C SER A 139 -2.82 -14.07 19.81
N GLN A 140 -1.93 -13.51 18.99
CA GLN A 140 -0.50 -13.48 19.29
C GLN A 140 0.13 -12.18 18.82
N LYS A 141 0.86 -11.53 19.73
CA LYS A 141 1.71 -10.38 19.41
C LYS A 141 3.06 -10.81 18.88
N ALA A 142 3.62 -10.00 18.01
CA ALA A 142 4.92 -10.21 17.35
C ALA A 142 5.06 -11.63 16.79
N PHE A 143 3.97 -12.14 16.21
CA PHE A 143 3.95 -13.43 15.52
C PHE A 143 4.96 -13.44 14.37
N GLY A 144 5.05 -12.32 13.65
CA GLY A 144 6.15 -12.01 12.74
C GLY A 144 6.96 -10.80 13.22
N ASN A 145 8.26 -10.82 12.95
CA ASN A 145 9.17 -9.69 13.22
C ASN A 145 10.22 -9.61 12.11
N PHE A 146 10.11 -8.57 11.28
CA PHE A 146 10.84 -8.46 10.03
C PHE A 146 11.73 -7.23 10.05
N THR A 147 13.00 -7.40 9.71
CA THR A 147 13.96 -6.31 9.53
C THR A 147 14.62 -6.46 8.16
N PHE A 148 14.59 -5.39 7.38
CA PHE A 148 15.22 -5.34 6.06
C PHE A 148 16.29 -4.26 6.08
N THR A 149 17.53 -4.64 5.78
CA THR A 149 18.66 -3.72 5.68
C THR A 149 19.24 -3.78 4.28
N GLY A 150 19.30 -2.64 3.59
CA GLY A 150 19.74 -2.56 2.20
C GLY A 150 20.39 -1.22 1.87
N VAL A 151 20.97 -1.11 0.68
CA VAL A 151 21.56 0.15 0.19
C VAL A 151 20.52 1.14 -0.37
N SER A 152 19.26 0.73 -0.44
CA SER A 152 18.12 1.53 -0.92
C SER A 152 16.87 1.21 -0.12
N LYS A 153 15.86 2.09 -0.19
CA LYS A 153 14.57 1.90 0.48
C LYS A 153 13.67 1.05 -0.41
N ASN A 154 13.87 -0.26 -0.39
CA ASN A 154 13.17 -1.17 -1.30
C ASN A 154 11.65 -1.14 -1.08
N SER A 155 10.86 -1.06 -2.15
CA SER A 155 9.40 -1.13 -2.07
C SER A 155 8.86 -2.56 -2.21
N GLU A 156 9.68 -3.48 -2.74
CA GLU A 156 9.33 -4.89 -2.95
C GLU A 156 9.59 -5.71 -1.67
N ILE A 157 8.81 -5.45 -0.62
CA ILE A 157 8.89 -6.14 0.68
C ILE A 157 7.64 -6.97 0.90
N PHE A 158 7.83 -8.18 1.43
CA PHE A 158 6.72 -9.05 1.84
C PHE A 158 7.01 -9.77 3.16
N ALA A 159 5.95 -10.23 3.80
CA ALA A 159 5.97 -11.13 4.94
C ALA A 159 5.26 -12.44 4.56
N THR A 160 5.86 -13.57 4.97
CA THR A 160 5.22 -14.88 4.93
C THR A 160 4.91 -15.28 6.36
N LEU A 161 3.65 -15.63 6.62
CA LEU A 161 3.13 -15.98 7.93
C LEU A 161 2.47 -17.35 7.85
N THR A 162 3.00 -18.32 8.59
CA THR A 162 2.51 -19.70 8.56
C THR A 162 1.85 -20.03 9.89
N LEU A 163 0.53 -20.16 9.88
CA LEU A 163 -0.27 -20.51 11.05
C LEU A 163 -0.63 -22.00 11.03
N ASP A 164 -0.47 -22.64 12.18
CA ASP A 164 -0.98 -23.99 12.44
C ASP A 164 -2.35 -23.87 13.11
N VAL A 165 -3.39 -24.33 12.43
CA VAL A 165 -4.78 -24.35 12.93
C VAL A 165 -5.28 -25.78 13.16
N SER A 166 -4.38 -26.72 13.43
CA SER A 166 -4.73 -28.14 13.57
C SER A 166 -5.74 -28.45 14.67
N GLU A 167 -5.83 -27.60 15.69
CA GLU A 167 -6.81 -27.74 16.78
C GLU A 167 -8.12 -26.98 16.52
N ALA A 168 -8.20 -26.18 15.45
CA ALA A 168 -9.40 -25.43 15.12
C ALA A 168 -10.48 -26.35 14.53
N PRO A 169 -11.72 -26.30 15.03
CA PRO A 169 -12.84 -27.07 14.47
C PRO A 169 -13.16 -26.71 13.01
N VAL A 170 -13.98 -27.53 12.37
CA VAL A 170 -14.63 -27.18 11.10
C VAL A 170 -15.51 -25.94 11.31
N GLY A 171 -15.40 -24.96 10.42
CA GLY A 171 -16.11 -23.69 10.56
C GLY A 171 -15.58 -22.58 9.65
N SER A 172 -16.16 -21.40 9.80
CA SER A 172 -15.71 -20.17 9.13
C SER A 172 -15.02 -19.25 10.12
N TYR A 173 -13.92 -18.66 9.68
CA TYR A 173 -13.01 -17.89 10.52
C TYR A 173 -12.51 -16.66 9.76
N VAL A 174 -11.94 -15.72 10.50
CA VAL A 174 -11.18 -14.60 9.96
C VAL A 174 -9.82 -14.57 10.62
N LEU A 175 -8.77 -14.53 9.82
CA LEU A 175 -7.43 -14.22 10.31
C LEU A 175 -7.19 -12.74 10.10
N ARG A 176 -7.17 -11.98 11.20
CA ARG A 176 -6.85 -10.55 11.19
C ARG A 176 -5.38 -10.37 11.50
N TYR A 177 -4.64 -9.76 10.60
CA TYR A 177 -3.26 -9.37 10.83
C TYR A 177 -3.17 -7.89 11.15
N HIS A 178 -2.34 -7.55 12.14
CA HIS A 178 -2.00 -6.17 12.47
C HIS A 178 -0.52 -5.97 12.21
N LEU A 179 -0.20 -5.19 11.20
CA LEU A 179 1.15 -4.78 10.88
C LEU A 179 1.48 -3.54 11.69
N ASN A 180 2.68 -3.51 12.27
CA ASN A 180 3.16 -2.40 13.09
C ASN A 180 4.52 -1.95 12.58
N ASP A 181 4.61 -0.79 11.95
CA ASP A 181 5.89 -0.17 11.59
C ASP A 181 6.59 0.32 12.85
N THR A 182 7.63 -0.40 13.28
CA THR A 182 8.32 -0.13 14.55
C THR A 182 9.24 1.10 14.49
N ASN A 183 9.52 1.62 13.29
CA ASN A 183 10.31 2.85 13.15
C ASN A 183 9.45 4.10 13.34
N SER A 184 8.15 4.05 13.04
CA SER A 184 7.24 5.20 13.14
C SER A 184 6.10 5.06 14.15
N GLY A 185 5.80 3.83 14.59
CA GLY A 185 4.64 3.52 15.41
C GLY A 185 3.32 3.46 14.62
N LYS A 186 3.35 3.63 13.29
CA LYS A 186 2.14 3.50 12.44
C LYS A 186 1.70 2.04 12.37
N THR A 187 0.40 1.85 12.21
CA THR A 187 -0.21 0.52 12.12
C THR A 187 -1.15 0.41 10.93
N ALA A 188 -1.35 -0.81 10.45
CA ALA A 188 -2.31 -1.15 9.42
C ALA A 188 -2.82 -2.57 9.68
N SER A 189 -4.07 -2.86 9.32
CA SER A 189 -4.66 -4.18 9.54
C SER A 189 -5.35 -4.71 8.29
N VAL A 190 -5.43 -6.02 8.18
CA VAL A 190 -6.12 -6.71 7.09
C VAL A 190 -6.81 -7.97 7.61
N ASP A 191 -8.00 -8.24 7.09
CA ASP A 191 -8.79 -9.43 7.40
C ASP A 191 -8.70 -10.43 6.23
N LEU A 192 -8.36 -11.68 6.54
CA LEU A 192 -8.36 -12.79 5.60
C LEU A 192 -9.39 -13.85 6.03
N PRO A 193 -10.60 -13.82 5.46
CA PRO A 193 -11.62 -14.84 5.71
C PRO A 193 -11.20 -16.20 5.15
N PHE A 194 -11.42 -17.26 5.91
CA PHE A 194 -11.20 -18.64 5.49
C PHE A 194 -12.21 -19.60 6.11
N ALA A 195 -12.25 -20.83 5.59
CA ALA A 195 -13.03 -21.92 6.16
C ALA A 195 -12.13 -23.13 6.41
N ILE A 196 -12.43 -23.86 7.48
CA ILE A 196 -11.95 -25.22 7.68
C ILE A 196 -13.10 -26.16 7.34
N ALA A 197 -12.92 -27.04 6.37
CA ALA A 197 -13.93 -27.99 5.94
C ALA A 197 -13.32 -29.35 5.63
N VAL A 198 -14.07 -30.41 5.91
CA VAL A 198 -13.73 -31.75 5.41
C VAL A 198 -13.96 -31.74 3.89
N ALA A 199 -13.00 -32.25 3.12
CA ALA A 199 -13.24 -32.50 1.70
C ALA A 199 -14.49 -33.39 1.54
N PRO A 200 -15.34 -33.13 0.53
CA PRO A 200 -16.51 -33.94 0.25
C PRO A 200 -16.16 -35.41 -0.05
#